data_AF-A0A4V1MGD0-F1
#
_entry.id   AF-A0A4V1MGD0-F1
#
_cell.length_a   1.000
_cell.length_b   1.000
_cell.length_c   1.000
_cell.angle_alpha   90.00
_cell.angle_beta   90.00
_cell.angle_gamma   90.00
#
_symmetry.space_group_name_H-M   'P 1'
#
loop_
_entity.id
_entity.type
_entity.pdbx_description
1 polymer ?
#
loop_
_entity_poly.entity_id
_entity_poly.type
_entity_poly.pdbx_seq_one_letter_code
_entity_poly.pdbx_strand_id
1 'polypeptide(L)'
;MRKLFNTLKGDYLQRSRSYAFLITIAIAVYVAHAFVPPPEADYSTLNLSGYNGVYNSAWAGHISALMTTLMLSLCGFYLVNGAIKKDIDTEVGLIIAATPITNSGYLFVKFLGNIMILFTISGITLLVGIIMFFIRNSGYPFQIGHFLSPYFFMAVPVVILVSGLAIAAEVFLSRRTILQNVIYFFCSLL
;
A
#
# COMPACT_ATOMS: atom_id res chain seq x y z
N MET A 1 -23.40 5.69 11.30
CA MET A 1 -22.13 6.45 11.26
C MET A 1 -21.18 6.11 12.41
N ARG A 2 -21.48 6.46 13.68
CA ARG A 2 -20.56 6.24 14.81
C ARG A 2 -20.09 4.79 15.01
N LYS A 3 -20.99 3.81 14.81
CA LYS A 3 -20.67 2.37 14.95
C LYS A 3 -19.67 1.89 13.88
N LEU A 4 -19.94 2.21 12.61
CA LEU A 4 -19.03 1.91 11.47
C LEU A 4 -17.63 2.50 11.69
N PHE A 5 -17.56 3.75 12.16
CA PHE A 5 -16.29 4.40 12.46
C PHE A 5 -15.52 3.69 13.58
N ASN A 6 -16.20 3.27 14.64
CA ASN A 6 -15.56 2.54 15.74
C ASN A 6 -15.04 1.17 15.29
N THR A 7 -15.82 0.44 14.46
CA THR A 7 -15.38 -0.83 13.88
C THR A 7 -14.15 -0.63 12.99
N LEU A 8 -14.17 0.39 12.12
CA LEU A 8 -13.03 0.74 11.26
C LEU A 8 -11.79 1.11 12.07
N LYS A 9 -11.94 1.94 13.11
CA LYS A 9 -10.85 2.33 14.00
C LYS A 9 -10.25 1.11 14.71
N GLY A 10 -11.10 0.20 15.18
CA GLY A 10 -10.68 -1.06 15.79
C GLY A 10 -9.88 -1.92 14.82
N ASP A 11 -10.40 -2.14 13.61
CA ASP A 11 -9.75 -2.90 12.54
C ASP A 11 -8.36 -2.32 12.22
N TYR A 12 -8.29 -1.00 11.98
CA TYR A 12 -7.05 -0.31 11.68
C TYR A 12 -6.01 -0.48 12.80
N LEU A 13 -6.39 -0.21 14.06
CA LEU A 13 -5.47 -0.31 15.20
C LEU A 13 -4.99 -1.75 15.44
N GLN A 14 -5.85 -2.75 15.26
CA GLN A 14 -5.48 -4.15 15.41
C GLN A 14 -4.44 -4.55 14.35
N ARG A 15 -4.60 -4.07 13.12
CA ARG A 15 -3.72 -4.42 12.00
C ARG A 15 -2.41 -3.63 12.02
N SER A 16 -2.47 -2.34 12.33
CA SER A 16 -1.30 -1.46 12.40
C SER A 16 -0.34 -1.82 13.53
N ARG A 17 -0.79 -2.61 14.52
CA ARG A 17 0.02 -3.11 15.64
C ARG A 17 0.51 -4.54 15.45
N SER A 18 0.16 -5.19 14.34
CA SER A 18 0.60 -6.56 14.07
C SER A 18 2.07 -6.61 13.63
N TYR A 19 2.78 -7.68 14.02
CA TYR A 19 4.16 -7.90 13.58
C TYR A 19 4.28 -7.91 12.05
N ALA A 20 3.35 -8.54 11.33
CA ALA A 20 3.36 -8.57 9.86
C ALA A 20 3.33 -7.15 9.26
N PHE A 21 2.52 -6.25 9.81
CA PHE A 21 2.48 -4.86 9.38
C PHE A 21 3.78 -4.10 9.69
N LEU A 22 4.32 -4.26 10.91
CA LEU A 22 5.57 -3.62 11.30
C LEU A 22 6.77 -4.10 10.47
N ILE A 23 6.86 -5.40 10.20
CA ILE A 23 7.87 -5.99 9.32
C ILE A 23 7.72 -5.44 7.91
N THR A 24 6.49 -5.34 7.40
CA THR A 24 6.23 -4.78 6.07
C THR A 24 6.64 -3.31 5.99
N ILE A 25 6.39 -2.51 7.03
CA ILE A 25 6.89 -1.13 7.11
C ILE A 25 8.42 -1.11 7.05
N ALA A 26 9.10 -1.96 7.82
CA ALA A 26 10.56 -1.99 7.82
C ALA A 26 11.12 -2.32 6.43
N ILE A 27 10.54 -3.31 5.76
CA ILE A 27 10.89 -3.65 4.36
C ILE A 27 10.58 -2.48 3.43
N ALA A 28 9.40 -1.85 3.56
CA ALA A 28 9.00 -0.73 2.73
C ALA A 28 9.94 0.46 2.86
N VAL A 29 10.39 0.78 4.09
CA VAL A 29 11.38 1.84 4.34
C VAL A 29 12.72 1.48 3.71
N TYR A 30 13.18 0.25 3.87
CA TYR A 30 14.44 -0.21 3.26
C TYR A 30 14.39 -0.13 1.72
N VAL A 31 13.30 -0.61 1.11
CA VAL A 31 13.07 -0.53 -0.34
C VAL A 31 13.03 0.94 -0.77
N ALA A 32 12.19 1.78 -0.15
CA ALA A 32 12.10 3.20 -0.51
C ALA A 32 13.44 3.93 -0.39
N HIS A 33 14.27 3.59 0.60
CA HIS A 33 15.62 4.12 0.73
C HIS A 33 16.56 3.62 -0.38
N ALA A 34 16.57 2.31 -0.65
CA ALA A 34 17.48 1.68 -1.62
C ALA A 34 17.22 2.12 -3.06
N PHE A 35 15.96 2.35 -3.42
CA PHE A 35 15.55 2.63 -4.80
C PHE A 35 15.58 4.11 -5.20
N VAL A 36 15.89 5.02 -4.27
CA VAL A 36 16.22 6.40 -4.61
C VAL A 36 17.75 6.46 -4.78
N PRO A 37 18.30 6.38 -6.01
CA PRO A 37 19.74 6.30 -6.20
C PRO A 37 20.44 7.65 -5.90
N PRO A 38 21.70 7.63 -5.42
CA PRO A 38 22.52 8.84 -5.37
C PRO A 38 22.71 9.46 -6.76
N PRO A 39 22.89 10.79 -6.86
CA PRO A 39 23.20 11.47 -8.14
C PRO A 39 24.49 10.97 -8.80
N GLU A 40 25.39 10.39 -8.02
CA GLU A 40 26.73 9.91 -8.40
C GLU A 40 26.75 8.39 -8.71
N ALA A 41 25.61 7.71 -8.66
CA ALA A 41 25.57 6.27 -8.90
C ALA A 41 25.64 5.94 -10.41
N ASP A 42 26.57 5.05 -10.79
CA ASP A 42 26.70 4.49 -12.15
C ASP A 42 25.47 3.67 -12.60
N TYR A 43 24.53 3.41 -11.68
CA TYR A 43 23.23 2.82 -11.99
C TYR A 43 22.14 3.91 -11.99
N SER A 44 21.72 4.31 -13.19
CA SER A 44 20.45 5.04 -13.34
C SER A 44 19.30 4.03 -13.26
N THR A 45 18.40 4.18 -12.29
CA THR A 45 17.19 3.35 -12.17
C THR A 45 16.25 3.50 -13.37
N LEU A 46 16.42 4.56 -14.17
CA LEU A 46 15.72 4.78 -15.44
C LEU A 46 16.72 5.36 -16.47
N ASN A 47 17.38 4.48 -17.23
CA ASN A 47 18.11 4.86 -18.44
C ASN A 47 17.22 4.59 -19.66
N LEU A 48 16.45 5.61 -20.07
CA LEU A 48 15.74 5.59 -21.35
C LEU A 48 16.73 6.07 -22.43
N SER A 49 17.44 5.12 -23.04
CA SER A 49 18.20 5.32 -24.28
C SER A 49 19.10 6.58 -24.30
N GLY A 50 19.86 6.84 -23.23
CA GLY A 50 20.82 7.95 -23.16
C GLY A 50 20.31 9.25 -22.55
N TYR A 51 19.03 9.33 -22.14
CA TYR A 51 18.53 10.42 -21.30
C TYR A 51 18.60 10.04 -19.83
N ASN A 52 19.55 10.64 -19.10
CA ASN A 52 19.54 10.61 -17.65
C ASN A 52 18.49 11.59 -17.14
N GLY A 53 17.53 11.09 -16.36
CA GLY A 53 16.55 11.95 -15.73
C GLY A 53 17.23 12.96 -14.82
N VAL A 54 16.89 14.23 -14.99
CA VAL A 54 17.34 15.29 -14.09
C VAL A 54 16.77 15.00 -12.70
N TYR A 55 17.63 14.97 -11.67
CA TYR A 55 17.24 14.70 -10.29
C TYR A 55 16.44 15.88 -9.70
N ASN A 56 15.28 16.17 -10.28
CA ASN A 56 14.31 17.16 -9.81
C ASN A 56 13.15 16.46 -9.07
N SER A 57 12.25 17.23 -8.46
CA SER A 57 11.16 16.65 -7.67
C SER A 57 10.21 15.76 -8.47
N ALA A 58 10.03 16.03 -9.77
CA ALA A 58 9.18 15.21 -10.63
C ALA A 58 9.80 13.82 -10.84
N TRP A 59 11.08 13.76 -11.19
CA TRP A 59 11.78 12.50 -11.42
C TRP A 59 11.86 11.65 -10.14
N ALA A 60 12.24 12.26 -9.02
CA ALA A 60 12.34 11.56 -7.74
C ALA A 60 10.95 11.06 -7.27
N GLY A 61 9.92 11.89 -7.43
CA GLY A 61 8.54 11.51 -7.13
C GLY A 61 8.05 10.35 -8.00
N HIS A 62 8.37 10.36 -9.29
CA HIS A 62 8.00 9.28 -10.22
C HIS A 62 8.65 7.96 -9.85
N ILE A 63 9.95 7.93 -9.58
CA ILE A 63 10.65 6.70 -9.19
C ILE A 63 10.08 6.19 -7.86
N SER A 64 9.94 7.07 -6.87
CA SER A 64 9.43 6.70 -5.56
C SER A 64 7.99 6.14 -5.64
N ALA A 65 7.12 6.78 -6.43
CA ALA A 65 5.76 6.31 -6.67
C ALA A 65 5.70 5.00 -7.46
N LEU A 66 6.51 4.84 -8.51
CA LEU A 66 6.57 3.59 -9.29
C LEU A 66 6.99 2.42 -8.41
N MET A 67 8.03 2.58 -7.60
CA MET A 67 8.51 1.53 -6.69
C MET A 67 7.49 1.22 -5.60
N THR A 68 6.84 2.25 -5.05
CA THR A 68 5.75 2.07 -4.09
C THR A 68 4.60 1.29 -4.74
N THR A 69 4.23 1.63 -5.97
CA THR A 69 3.13 1.00 -6.71
C THR A 69 3.44 -0.47 -7.00
N LEU A 70 4.65 -0.79 -7.44
CA LEU A 70 5.11 -2.17 -7.64
C LEU A 70 5.08 -2.97 -6.35
N MET A 71 5.62 -2.41 -5.26
CA MET A 71 5.62 -3.06 -3.96
C MET A 71 4.21 -3.31 -3.43
N LEU A 72 3.30 -2.33 -3.56
CA LEU A 72 1.89 -2.48 -3.17
C LEU A 72 1.15 -3.49 -4.05
N SER A 73 1.42 -3.52 -5.36
CA SER A 73 0.84 -4.51 -6.26
C SER A 73 1.27 -5.93 -5.89
N LEU A 74 2.56 -6.15 -5.61
CA LEU A 74 3.08 -7.48 -5.31
C LEU A 74 2.75 -7.94 -3.88
N CYS A 75 2.98 -7.08 -2.88
CA CYS A 75 2.90 -7.48 -1.48
C CYS A 75 1.59 -7.03 -0.80
N GLY A 76 0.95 -5.97 -1.31
CA GLY A 76 -0.18 -5.32 -0.64
C GLY A 76 -1.35 -6.27 -0.42
N PHE A 77 -1.71 -7.08 -1.42
CA PHE A 77 -2.77 -8.08 -1.29
C PHE A 77 -2.50 -9.06 -0.16
N TYR A 78 -1.30 -9.65 -0.10
CA TYR A 78 -0.96 -10.63 0.93
C TYR A 78 -0.99 -10.03 2.33
N LEU A 79 -0.69 -8.73 2.46
CA LEU A 79 -0.79 -8.03 3.73
C LEU A 79 -2.24 -7.79 4.16
N VAL A 80 -3.13 -7.47 3.21
CA VAL A 80 -4.51 -7.08 3.53
C VAL A 80 -5.54 -8.20 3.40
N ASN A 81 -5.19 -9.29 2.73
CA ASN A 81 -6.03 -10.47 2.56
C ASN A 81 -6.16 -11.25 3.87
N GLY A 82 -7.32 -11.87 4.06
CA GLY A 82 -7.70 -12.60 5.28
C GLY A 82 -8.26 -11.71 6.39
N ALA A 83 -8.69 -10.48 6.09
CA ALA A 83 -9.24 -9.56 7.07
C ALA A 83 -10.62 -10.00 7.61
N ILE A 84 -11.44 -10.67 6.79
CA ILE A 84 -12.72 -11.28 7.19
C ILE A 84 -12.45 -12.61 7.87
N LYS A 85 -11.55 -13.43 7.29
CA LYS A 85 -11.15 -14.71 7.88
C LYS A 85 -10.62 -14.53 9.31
N LYS A 86 -9.80 -13.51 9.54
CA LYS A 86 -9.26 -13.19 10.87
C LYS A 86 -10.35 -12.83 11.87
N ASP A 87 -11.40 -12.12 11.47
CA ASP A 87 -12.54 -11.85 12.37
C ASP A 87 -13.27 -13.14 12.77
N ILE A 88 -13.37 -14.10 11.85
CA ILE A 88 -13.96 -15.41 12.12
C ILE A 88 -13.07 -16.21 13.08
N ASP A 89 -11.77 -16.32 12.76
CA ASP A 89 -10.80 -17.11 13.53
C ASP A 89 -10.57 -16.55 14.95
N THR A 90 -10.73 -15.23 15.13
CA THR A 90 -10.58 -14.57 16.45
C THR A 90 -11.91 -14.36 17.18
N GLU A 91 -13.02 -14.88 16.65
CA GLU A 91 -14.38 -14.76 17.17
C GLU A 91 -14.91 -13.31 17.28
N VAL A 92 -14.12 -12.31 16.89
CA VAL A 92 -14.53 -10.90 16.79
C VAL A 92 -15.74 -10.74 15.86
N GLY A 93 -15.85 -11.60 14.83
CA GLY A 93 -16.99 -11.66 13.91
C GLY A 93 -18.32 -11.88 14.62
N LEU A 94 -18.35 -12.62 15.74
CA LEU A 94 -19.57 -12.82 16.55
C LEU A 94 -20.01 -11.52 17.24
N ILE A 95 -19.04 -10.76 17.76
CA ILE A 95 -19.30 -9.45 18.37
C ILE A 95 -19.85 -8.49 17.32
N ILE A 96 -19.25 -8.48 16.12
CA ILE A 96 -19.70 -7.63 15.01
C ILE A 96 -21.11 -8.03 14.55
N ALA A 97 -21.40 -9.33 14.45
CA ALA A 97 -22.71 -9.84 14.07
C ALA A 97 -23.82 -9.50 15.09
N ALA A 98 -23.47 -9.34 16.37
CA ALA A 98 -24.40 -8.86 17.40
C ALA A 98 -24.67 -7.35 17.32
N THR A 99 -23.97 -6.59 16.46
CA THR A 99 -24.24 -5.17 16.22
C THR A 99 -25.20 -4.98 15.03
N PRO A 100 -25.95 -3.87 14.96
CA PRO A 100 -26.87 -3.61 13.85
C PRO A 100 -26.14 -3.12 12.59
N ILE A 101 -25.06 -3.78 12.19
CA ILE A 101 -24.31 -3.53 10.96
C ILE A 101 -24.86 -4.41 9.85
N THR A 102 -25.06 -3.85 8.65
CA THR A 102 -25.46 -4.63 7.48
C THR A 102 -24.24 -5.33 6.87
N ASN A 103 -24.47 -6.40 6.11
CA ASN A 103 -23.39 -7.10 5.40
C ASN A 103 -22.60 -6.17 4.48
N SER A 104 -23.28 -5.29 3.74
CA SER A 104 -22.64 -4.29 2.87
C SER A 104 -21.83 -3.26 3.67
N GLY A 105 -22.34 -2.82 4.82
CA GLY A 105 -21.63 -1.92 5.72
C GLY A 105 -20.36 -2.55 6.30
N TYR A 106 -20.43 -3.84 6.65
CA TYR A 106 -19.27 -4.61 7.11
C TYR A 106 -18.19 -4.73 6.02
N LEU A 107 -18.56 -5.13 4.81
CA LEU A 107 -17.62 -5.23 3.68
C LEU A 107 -17.01 -3.87 3.33
N PHE A 108 -17.79 -2.79 3.39
CA PHE A 108 -17.29 -1.44 3.16
C PHE A 108 -16.27 -1.01 4.23
N VAL A 109 -16.51 -1.34 5.51
CA VAL A 109 -15.53 -1.10 6.58
C VAL A 109 -14.25 -1.87 6.33
N LYS A 110 -14.33 -3.14 5.90
CA LYS A 110 -13.14 -3.96 5.61
C LYS A 110 -12.36 -3.46 4.40
N PHE A 111 -13.06 -3.05 3.35
CA PHE A 111 -12.47 -2.38 2.19
C PHE A 111 -11.75 -1.10 2.59
N LEU A 112 -12.39 -0.24 3.38
CA LEU A 112 -11.77 1.00 3.85
C LEU A 112 -10.58 0.75 4.80
N GLY A 113 -10.66 -0.29 5.63
CA GLY A 113 -9.54 -0.74 6.46
C GLY A 113 -8.33 -1.17 5.64
N ASN A 114 -8.55 -1.93 4.55
CA ASN A 114 -7.50 -2.29 3.60
C ASN A 114 -6.86 -1.05 2.96
N ILE A 115 -7.69 -0.11 2.51
CA ILE A 115 -7.25 1.17 1.95
C ILE A 115 -6.37 1.93 2.95
N MET A 116 -6.81 2.05 4.21
CA MET A 116 -6.06 2.77 5.25
C MET A 116 -4.70 2.14 5.52
N ILE A 117 -4.62 0.80 5.60
CA ILE A 117 -3.36 0.08 5.83
C ILE A 117 -2.36 0.30 4.69
N LEU A 118 -2.81 0.16 3.44
CA LEU A 118 -1.94 0.35 2.27
C LEU A 118 -1.55 1.82 2.10
N PHE A 119 -2.45 2.76 2.38
CA PHE A 119 -2.12 4.19 2.39
C PHE A 119 -1.09 4.55 3.45
N THR A 120 -1.13 3.96 4.64
CA THR A 120 -0.11 4.20 5.66
C THR A 120 1.26 3.77 5.16
N ILE A 121 1.37 2.61 4.50
CA ILE A 121 2.63 2.16 3.88
C ILE A 121 3.06 3.11 2.77
N SER A 122 2.16 3.47 1.86
CA SER A 122 2.44 4.43 0.78
C SER A 122 2.89 5.79 1.31
N GLY A 123 2.29 6.26 2.40
CA GLY A 123 2.62 7.52 3.05
C GLY A 123 4.01 7.48 3.68
N ILE A 124 4.37 6.36 4.30
CA ILE A 124 5.73 6.15 4.85
C ILE A 124 6.76 6.14 3.73
N THR A 125 6.52 5.40 2.64
CA THR A 125 7.44 5.38 1.49
C THR A 125 7.58 6.77 0.84
N LEU A 126 6.49 7.54 0.80
CA LEU A 126 6.51 8.93 0.34
C LEU A 126 7.36 9.82 1.23
N LEU A 127 7.22 9.70 2.55
CA LEU A 127 8.05 10.45 3.51
C LEU A 127 9.53 10.09 3.34
N VAL A 128 9.86 8.80 3.19
CA VAL A 128 11.22 8.35 2.90
C VAL A 128 11.71 8.97 1.58
N GLY A 129 10.91 8.95 0.52
CA GLY A 129 11.25 9.57 -0.76
C GLY A 129 11.56 11.07 -0.64
N ILE A 130 10.75 11.81 0.12
CA ILE A 130 10.98 13.24 0.38
C ILE A 130 12.28 13.44 1.16
N ILE A 131 12.51 12.67 2.22
CA ILE A 131 13.73 12.74 3.03
C ILE A 131 14.95 12.47 2.14
N MET A 132 14.90 11.44 1.29
CA MET A 132 15.99 11.09 0.38
C MET A 132 16.22 12.15 -0.69
N PHE A 133 15.18 12.85 -1.14
CA PHE A 133 15.32 13.99 -2.05
C PHE A 133 16.16 15.10 -1.42
N PHE A 134 15.93 15.42 -0.15
CA PHE A 134 16.72 16.43 0.58
C PHE A 134 18.13 15.97 0.93
N ILE A 135 18.34 14.69 1.27
CA ILE A 135 19.67 14.15 1.56
C ILE A 135 20.55 14.15 0.30
N ARG A 136 19.98 13.77 -0.84
CA ARG A 136 20.68 13.64 -2.12
C ARG A 136 20.64 14.93 -2.95
N ASN A 137 20.49 16.07 -2.29
CA ASN A 137 20.20 17.35 -2.91
C ASN A 137 21.15 17.64 -4.09
N SER A 138 20.55 17.75 -5.27
CA SER A 138 21.21 18.00 -6.56
C SER A 138 21.16 19.49 -6.96
N GLY A 139 20.69 20.37 -6.07
CA GLY A 139 20.52 21.81 -6.32
C GLY A 139 19.18 22.22 -6.91
N TYR A 140 18.25 21.27 -7.13
CA TYR A 140 16.91 21.57 -7.63
C TYR A 140 15.95 21.93 -6.49
N PRO A 141 15.04 22.92 -6.70
CA PRO A 141 14.06 23.28 -5.68
C PRO A 141 13.05 22.14 -5.47
N PHE A 142 12.68 21.91 -4.21
CA PHE A 142 11.63 20.93 -3.89
C PHE A 142 10.25 21.48 -4.26
N GLN A 143 9.57 20.82 -5.20
CA GLN A 143 8.21 21.15 -5.62
C GLN A 143 7.26 20.02 -5.23
N ILE A 144 6.51 20.23 -4.14
CA ILE A 144 5.64 19.21 -3.53
C ILE A 144 4.60 18.67 -4.52
N GLY A 145 4.02 19.52 -5.37
CA GLY A 145 3.01 19.10 -6.36
C GLY A 145 3.57 18.13 -7.39
N HIS A 146 4.81 18.36 -7.85
CA HIS A 146 5.49 17.47 -8.80
C HIS A 146 5.94 16.16 -8.15
N PHE A 147 6.22 16.17 -6.86
CA PHE A 147 6.57 14.95 -6.13
C PHE A 147 5.33 14.09 -5.82
N LEU A 148 4.20 14.74 -5.54
CA LEU A 148 2.97 14.07 -5.09
C LEU A 148 2.09 13.57 -6.25
N SER A 149 2.15 14.23 -7.41
CA SER A 149 1.34 13.84 -8.57
C SER A 149 1.51 12.37 -8.98
N PRO A 150 2.71 11.78 -9.02
CA PRO A 150 2.88 10.38 -9.43
C PRO A 150 2.23 9.41 -8.44
N TYR A 151 2.27 9.73 -7.13
CA TYR A 151 1.58 8.93 -6.12
C TYR A 151 0.07 8.92 -6.32
N PHE A 152 -0.50 10.08 -6.68
CA PHE A 152 -1.94 10.18 -6.92
C PHE A 152 -2.38 9.37 -8.14
N PHE A 153 -1.61 9.40 -9.23
CA PHE A 153 -1.98 8.69 -10.46
C PHE A 153 -1.56 7.22 -10.50
N MET A 154 -0.58 6.79 -9.70
CA MET A 154 -0.07 5.42 -9.71
C MET A 154 -0.44 4.64 -8.45
N ALA A 155 -0.07 5.16 -7.28
CA ALA A 155 -0.23 4.43 -6.03
C ALA A 155 -1.71 4.36 -5.59
N VAL A 156 -2.47 5.47 -5.69
CA VAL A 156 -3.88 5.51 -5.25
C VAL A 156 -4.75 4.50 -5.99
N PRO A 157 -4.74 4.41 -7.34
CA PRO A 157 -5.54 3.41 -8.05
C PRO A 157 -5.19 1.98 -7.64
N VAL A 158 -3.90 1.69 -7.46
CA VAL A 158 -3.45 0.36 -7.02
C VAL A 158 -3.91 0.06 -5.59
N VAL A 159 -3.82 1.00 -4.65
CA VAL A 159 -4.36 0.82 -3.29
C VAL A 159 -5.84 0.43 -3.33
N ILE A 160 -6.64 1.13 -4.14
CA ILE A 160 -8.08 0.89 -4.27
C ILE A 160 -8.33 -0.49 -4.90
N LEU A 161 -7.64 -0.80 -6.01
CA LEU A 161 -7.79 -2.05 -6.74
C LEU A 161 -7.40 -3.25 -5.89
N VAL A 162 -6.23 -3.22 -5.25
CA VAL A 162 -5.74 -4.29 -4.37
C VAL A 162 -6.67 -4.50 -3.17
N SER A 163 -7.14 -3.40 -2.56
CA SER A 163 -8.10 -3.48 -1.45
C SER A 163 -9.41 -4.16 -1.87
N GLY A 164 -9.90 -3.83 -3.06
CA GLY A 164 -11.14 -4.39 -3.62
C GLY A 164 -10.98 -5.87 -3.99
N LEU A 165 -9.88 -6.22 -4.64
CA LEU A 165 -9.55 -7.60 -5.01
C LEU A 165 -9.40 -8.49 -3.77
N ALA A 166 -8.78 -8.01 -2.70
CA ALA A 166 -8.69 -8.74 -1.44
C ALA A 166 -10.08 -9.09 -0.87
N ILE A 167 -10.98 -8.11 -0.78
CA ILE A 167 -12.35 -8.35 -0.27
C ILE A 167 -13.13 -9.28 -1.21
N ALA A 168 -13.04 -9.07 -2.52
CA ALA A 168 -13.71 -9.94 -3.49
C ALA A 168 -13.19 -11.39 -3.38
N ALA A 169 -11.88 -11.58 -3.28
CA ALA A 169 -11.25 -12.88 -3.11
C ALA A 169 -11.72 -13.59 -1.82
N GLU A 170 -11.79 -12.86 -0.70
CA GLU A 170 -12.28 -13.41 0.57
C GLU A 170 -13.76 -13.81 0.52
N VAL A 171 -14.61 -13.01 -0.15
CA VAL A 171 -16.05 -13.28 -0.23
C VAL A 171 -16.34 -14.45 -1.18
N PHE A 172 -15.76 -14.46 -2.39
CA PHE A 172 -16.05 -15.48 -3.40
C PHE A 172 -15.27 -16.78 -3.20
N LEU A 173 -14.05 -16.70 -2.65
CA LEU A 173 -13.15 -17.86 -2.49
C LEU A 173 -12.79 -18.12 -1.03
N SER A 174 -13.67 -17.79 -0.07
CA SER A 174 -13.41 -17.84 1.38
C SER A 174 -12.67 -19.09 1.88
N ARG A 175 -13.02 -20.28 1.34
CA ARG A 175 -12.42 -21.58 1.74
C ARG A 175 -11.12 -21.95 1.03
N ARG A 176 -10.69 -21.17 0.02
CA ARG A 176 -9.57 -21.49 -0.87
C ARG A 176 -8.49 -20.42 -0.83
N THR A 177 -7.91 -20.16 0.35
CA THR A 177 -6.86 -19.13 0.53
C THR A 177 -5.68 -19.30 -0.42
N ILE A 178 -5.24 -20.54 -0.69
CA ILE A 178 -4.15 -20.81 -1.64
C ILE A 178 -4.54 -20.35 -3.06
N LEU A 179 -5.78 -20.63 -3.49
CA LEU A 179 -6.25 -20.26 -4.81
C LEU A 179 -6.35 -18.74 -4.98
N GLN A 180 -6.80 -18.02 -3.94
CA GLN A 180 -6.80 -16.55 -3.92
C GLN A 180 -5.38 -15.99 -4.18
N ASN A 181 -4.40 -16.51 -3.44
CA ASN A 181 -3.01 -16.08 -3.52
C ASN A 181 -2.38 -16.35 -4.89
N VAL A 182 -2.68 -17.49 -5.50
CA VAL A 182 -2.17 -17.89 -6.82
C VAL A 182 -2.79 -17.02 -7.92
N ILE A 183 -4.12 -16.85 -7.92
CA ILE A 183 -4.80 -16.01 -8.91
C ILE A 183 -4.27 -14.58 -8.84
N TYR A 184 -4.12 -14.05 -7.62
CA TYR A 184 -3.62 -12.70 -7.43
C TYR A 184 -2.17 -12.55 -7.92
N PHE A 185 -1.30 -13.52 -7.66
CA PHE A 185 0.10 -13.50 -8.11
C PHE A 185 0.21 -13.36 -9.64
N PHE A 186 -0.55 -14.16 -10.38
CA PHE A 186 -0.54 -14.07 -11.85
C PHE A 186 -1.19 -12.78 -12.35
N CYS A 187 -2.21 -12.27 -11.65
CA CYS A 187 -2.85 -11.01 -12.02
C CYS A 187 -1.97 -9.80 -11.75
N SER A 188 -1.11 -9.82 -10.73
CA SER A 188 -0.22 -8.70 -10.40
C SER A 188 1.03 -8.64 -11.28
N LEU A 189 1.36 -9.74 -11.97
CA LEU A 189 2.49 -9.85 -12.89
C LEU A 189 2.15 -9.43 -14.33
N LEU A 190 0.85 -9.35 -14.66
CA LEU A 190 0.32 -9.06 -15.98
C LEU A 190 0.03 -7.56 -16.15
#